data_AF-B5ZBY0-F1
#
_entry.id   AF-B5ZBY0-F1
#
_cell.length_a   1.000
_cell.length_b   1.000
_cell.length_c   1.000
_cell.angle_alpha   90.00
_cell.angle_beta   90.00
_cell.angle_gamma   90.00
#
_symmetry.space_group_name_H-M   'P 1'
#
loop_
_entity.id
_entity.type
_entity.pdbx_description
1 polymer ?
#
loop_
_entity_poly.entity_id
_entity_poly.type
_entity_poly.pdbx_seq_one_letter_code
_entity_poly.pdbx_strand_id
1 'polypeptide(L)'
;MIKKHIKKIVIGALSTLAFITTTVVATACAKHNNSVTKNNEPNVNVKNEISSSNSELNDSHYYWKAPKSDTSEGFQTIHKSMVEDGKRAFLLPGFSQSNYLQDAIKNAKFDKNAVGFLLDTVYNANNDPSLFDGANRVASVYFKVDDAAFLGGIAAAYMLNTNQNIFATDGQLNWGGYVALNAKNTTNYLAGFALGIEWANKHLANKKVLQEGSSESKTWIKVNEVQASQSSAGGFDENNENAKKILKELISKKADLILPVAITQMSLAVNEAISTTSHKVAIIGVDTEQENDKTINKEANTFKNTNISGNKNGVIRFSIVKRLGVAIEKLLENAVNGAQFQGHVNKIGDEIDVHDKYKLGVNTVGSLVDGVVGISESAYHYLIDAFNLAQTDETNKVSTYDQLVQKMIQDPLFKSLNQDPKIDGYINPKNLANARGNEGELINGKTISPEVNGGTIYKAANGSYYYYPVAKSTYTAQNASTIFKEIWDKAKNDDDKRRLVGLILSFAGANVKDGGYSEISYDGMLGFYAKHGIKIPKL
;
A
#
# COMPACT_ATOMS: atom_id res chain seq x y z
N MET A 1 27.88 45.31 55.49
CA MET A 1 28.90 45.77 54.52
C MET A 1 28.24 45.91 53.15
N ILE A 2 27.91 47.15 52.78
CA ILE A 2 28.51 47.93 51.66
C ILE A 2 27.96 47.51 50.28
N LYS A 3 26.88 48.20 49.87
CA LYS A 3 26.74 49.12 48.70
C LYS A 3 26.57 48.41 47.34
N LYS A 4 25.35 48.33 46.80
CA LYS A 4 24.73 49.30 45.84
C LYS A 4 25.66 49.65 44.67
N HIS A 5 25.25 49.35 43.44
CA HIS A 5 24.99 50.40 42.44
C HIS A 5 23.94 49.96 41.40
N ILE A 6 23.03 50.89 41.19
CA ILE A 6 21.90 50.91 40.27
C ILE A 6 22.39 51.50 38.94
N LYS A 7 21.87 51.01 37.80
CA LYS A 7 21.48 51.89 36.68
C LYS A 7 20.31 51.29 35.90
N LYS A 8 19.14 51.89 36.10
CA LYS A 8 17.99 51.83 35.18
C LYS A 8 18.32 52.69 33.97
N ILE A 9 18.06 52.20 32.76
CA ILE A 9 17.60 53.01 31.63
C ILE A 9 16.39 52.28 31.05
N VAL A 10 15.28 53.01 30.93
CA VAL A 10 14.04 52.66 30.23
C VAL A 10 14.01 53.50 28.94
N ILE A 11 13.19 53.05 27.97
CA ILE A 11 12.85 53.63 26.63
C ILE A 11 13.65 52.91 25.51
N GLY A 12 13.06 52.36 24.45
CA GLY A 12 11.69 52.44 23.94
C GLY A 12 11.36 51.29 22.97
N ALA A 13 10.14 51.35 22.46
CA ALA A 13 9.46 50.33 21.66
C ALA A 13 9.98 50.17 20.21
N LEU A 14 9.47 49.11 19.56
CA LEU A 14 9.57 48.70 18.15
C LEU A 14 10.89 48.07 17.68
N SER A 15 10.86 46.75 17.50
CA SER A 15 10.87 46.17 16.14
C SER A 15 10.75 44.64 16.21
N THR A 16 9.67 44.14 15.61
CA THR A 16 9.54 42.83 14.99
C THR A 16 10.87 42.34 14.38
N LEU A 17 11.35 41.19 14.84
CA LEU A 17 12.17 40.32 14.00
C LEU A 17 11.95 38.86 14.41
N ALA A 18 11.11 38.19 13.62
CA ALA A 18 10.95 36.75 13.65
C ALA A 18 12.28 36.11 13.26
N PHE A 19 12.87 35.36 14.19
CA PHE A 19 13.90 34.38 13.85
C PHE A 19 13.20 33.18 13.21
N ILE A 20 13.08 33.22 11.89
CA ILE A 20 12.82 32.05 11.06
C ILE A 20 14.11 31.22 11.12
N THR A 21 14.15 30.19 11.96
CA THR A 21 15.10 29.10 11.79
C THR A 21 14.69 28.35 10.53
N THR A 22 15.40 28.60 9.44
CA THR A 22 15.33 27.83 8.21
C THR A 22 15.78 26.41 8.48
N THR A 23 14.83 25.52 8.78
CA THR A 23 15.02 24.08 8.62
C THR A 23 15.14 23.83 7.12
N VAL A 24 16.37 23.59 6.66
CA VAL A 24 16.62 23.07 5.32
C VAL A 24 16.02 21.67 5.29
N VAL A 25 14.77 21.57 4.85
CA VAL A 25 14.17 20.31 4.42
C VAL A 25 14.94 19.94 3.15
N ALA A 26 15.87 19.00 3.27
CA ALA A 26 16.46 18.34 2.12
C ALA A 26 15.35 17.53 1.45
N THR A 27 14.61 18.17 0.54
CA THR A 27 13.70 17.51 -0.38
C THR A 27 14.55 16.67 -1.32
N ALA A 28 14.71 15.38 -1.03
CA ALA A 28 15.14 14.41 -2.03
C ALA A 28 13.98 14.27 -3.04
N CYS A 29 13.95 15.14 -4.04
CA CYS A 29 13.10 14.99 -5.21
C CYS A 29 13.54 13.74 -5.99
N ALA A 30 12.93 12.59 -5.72
CA ALA A 30 12.88 11.51 -6.69
C ALA A 30 11.96 11.99 -7.83
N LYS A 31 12.55 12.56 -8.88
CA LYS A 31 11.84 12.80 -10.13
C LYS A 31 11.38 11.46 -10.70
N HIS A 32 10.07 11.24 -10.69
CA HIS A 32 9.40 10.28 -11.56
C HIS A 32 9.71 10.65 -13.01
N ASN A 33 10.54 9.85 -13.68
CA ASN A 33 10.77 9.91 -15.12
C ASN A 33 10.61 8.49 -15.68
N ASN A 34 9.39 7.98 -15.69
CA ASN A 34 9.02 6.85 -16.54
C ASN A 34 8.45 7.39 -17.86
N SER A 35 9.33 7.87 -18.74
CA SER A 35 9.03 7.89 -20.16
C SER A 35 10.11 7.10 -20.89
N VAL A 36 9.82 5.84 -21.19
CA VAL A 36 10.59 5.06 -22.15
C VAL A 36 10.27 5.63 -23.54
N THR A 37 11.01 6.66 -23.95
CA THR A 37 11.07 7.03 -25.37
C THR A 37 12.02 6.06 -26.05
N LYS A 38 11.46 5.10 -26.79
CA LYS A 38 12.17 4.41 -27.87
C LYS A 38 12.65 5.48 -28.87
N ASN A 39 13.95 5.57 -29.13
CA ASN A 39 14.54 5.64 -30.48
C ASN A 39 16.08 5.78 -30.47
N ASN A 40 16.68 4.95 -31.33
CA ASN A 40 17.96 5.05 -32.03
C ASN A 40 19.29 4.96 -31.24
N GLU A 41 19.88 3.77 -31.33
CA GLU A 41 21.26 3.44 -31.00
C GLU A 41 22.28 4.30 -31.77
N PRO A 42 23.38 4.71 -31.11
CA PRO A 42 24.67 4.84 -31.75
C PRO A 42 25.57 3.67 -31.32
N ASN A 43 26.03 2.96 -32.34
CA ASN A 43 26.97 1.85 -32.31
C ASN A 43 28.32 2.30 -31.71
N VAL A 44 28.66 1.86 -30.50
CA VAL A 44 30.02 2.00 -29.96
C VAL A 44 30.50 0.64 -29.46
N ASN A 45 31.39 0.06 -30.24
CA ASN A 45 32.19 -1.13 -29.93
C ASN A 45 32.99 -0.90 -28.65
N VAL A 46 32.53 -1.45 -27.52
CA VAL A 46 33.38 -1.68 -26.34
C VAL A 46 33.61 -3.18 -26.25
N LYS A 47 34.88 -3.57 -26.38
CA LYS A 47 35.34 -4.95 -26.29
C LYS A 47 34.85 -5.59 -24.97
N ASN A 48 34.12 -6.68 -25.13
CA ASN A 48 33.71 -7.61 -24.08
C ASN A 48 34.94 -8.17 -23.33
N GLU A 49 35.16 -7.71 -22.09
CA GLU A 49 35.72 -8.58 -21.06
C GLU A 49 34.56 -9.33 -20.40
N ILE A 50 34.24 -10.50 -20.95
CA ILE A 50 33.34 -11.46 -20.29
C ILE A 50 34.15 -12.09 -19.16
N SER A 51 34.05 -11.52 -17.96
CA SER A 51 34.35 -12.26 -16.74
C SER A 51 33.36 -13.42 -16.65
N SER A 52 33.87 -14.64 -16.48
CA SER A 52 33.11 -15.88 -16.31
C SER A 52 32.01 -15.73 -15.25
N SER A 53 30.79 -15.44 -15.66
CA SER A 53 29.64 -15.33 -14.76
C SER A 53 29.15 -16.73 -14.39
N ASN A 54 28.99 -16.97 -13.10
CA ASN A 54 28.51 -18.24 -12.58
C ASN A 54 27.08 -18.50 -13.10
N SER A 55 26.85 -19.61 -13.83
CA SER A 55 25.62 -19.83 -14.60
C SER A 55 24.35 -19.77 -13.75
N GLU A 56 24.45 -20.15 -12.48
CA GLU A 56 23.34 -20.09 -11.51
C GLU A 56 22.92 -18.66 -11.17
N LEU A 57 23.85 -17.71 -11.06
CA LEU A 57 23.53 -16.31 -10.71
C LEU A 57 22.83 -15.55 -11.83
N ASN A 58 22.90 -16.09 -13.05
CA ASN A 58 22.23 -15.56 -14.23
C ASN A 58 20.81 -16.12 -14.40
N ASP A 59 20.40 -17.12 -13.59
CA ASP A 59 19.03 -17.62 -13.56
C ASP A 59 18.22 -16.87 -12.48
N SER A 60 17.07 -16.32 -12.87
CA SER A 60 16.16 -15.64 -11.95
C SER A 60 15.72 -16.54 -10.79
N HIS A 61 15.59 -17.86 -10.99
CA HIS A 61 15.18 -18.84 -9.98
C HIS A 61 16.16 -18.95 -8.80
N TYR A 62 17.39 -18.49 -8.95
CA TYR A 62 18.35 -18.43 -7.84
C TYR A 62 17.93 -17.43 -6.74
N TYR A 63 17.12 -16.43 -7.08
CA TYR A 63 16.79 -15.33 -6.19
C TYR A 63 15.44 -15.48 -5.49
N TRP A 64 14.61 -16.43 -5.92
CA TRP A 64 13.29 -16.63 -5.33
C TRP A 64 12.96 -18.12 -5.19
N LYS A 65 12.19 -18.46 -4.15
CA LYS A 65 11.64 -19.82 -3.99
C LYS A 65 10.21 -19.75 -3.47
N ALA A 66 9.35 -20.62 -4.00
CA ALA A 66 8.04 -20.88 -3.42
C ALA A 66 8.14 -22.02 -2.39
N PRO A 67 7.42 -21.94 -1.25
CA PRO A 67 7.30 -23.08 -0.35
C PRO A 67 6.59 -24.26 -1.04
N LYS A 68 6.81 -25.47 -0.54
CA LYS A 68 6.10 -26.68 -1.00
C LYS A 68 4.78 -26.91 -0.24
N SER A 69 4.60 -26.25 0.90
CA SER A 69 3.41 -26.31 1.75
C SER A 69 3.28 -25.01 2.56
N ASP A 70 2.04 -24.62 2.87
CA ASP A 70 1.71 -23.41 3.65
C ASP A 70 1.87 -23.62 5.16
N THR A 71 3.01 -24.17 5.58
CA THR A 71 3.32 -24.56 6.96
C THR A 71 4.63 -23.95 7.44
N SER A 72 4.81 -23.84 8.75
CA SER A 72 6.09 -23.38 9.33
C SER A 72 7.27 -24.26 8.88
N GLU A 73 7.07 -25.58 8.77
CA GLU A 73 8.09 -26.50 8.26
C GLU A 73 8.43 -26.23 6.78
N GLY A 74 7.42 -25.95 5.94
CA GLY A 74 7.61 -25.58 4.55
C GLY A 74 8.46 -24.32 4.41
N PHE A 75 8.16 -23.28 5.21
CA PHE A 75 8.95 -22.06 5.28
C PHE A 75 10.39 -22.32 5.75
N GLN A 76 10.56 -23.02 6.87
CA GLN A 76 11.88 -23.30 7.46
C GLN A 76 12.78 -24.09 6.50
N THR A 77 12.21 -25.02 5.73
CA THR A 77 12.93 -25.80 4.71
C THR A 77 13.47 -24.90 3.60
N ILE A 78 12.64 -24.00 3.06
CA ILE A 78 13.08 -23.05 2.03
C ILE A 78 14.11 -22.07 2.57
N HIS A 79 13.86 -21.48 3.75
CA HIS A 79 14.79 -20.57 4.40
C HIS A 79 16.17 -21.23 4.58
N LYS A 80 16.23 -22.46 5.09
CA LYS A 80 17.49 -23.21 5.25
C LYS A 80 18.21 -23.40 3.90
N SER A 81 17.50 -23.84 2.87
CA SER A 81 18.08 -24.03 1.54
C SER A 81 18.62 -22.73 0.96
N MET A 82 17.92 -21.61 1.15
CA MET A 82 18.38 -20.30 0.67
C MET A 82 19.57 -19.77 1.48
N VAL A 83 19.67 -20.09 2.78
CA VAL A 83 20.87 -19.80 3.58
C VAL A 83 22.09 -20.56 3.04
N GLU A 84 21.91 -21.83 2.64
CA GLU A 84 22.94 -22.65 1.99
C GLU A 84 23.37 -22.06 0.63
N ASP A 85 22.44 -21.45 -0.11
CA ASP A 85 22.72 -20.71 -1.34
C ASP A 85 23.49 -19.39 -1.11
N GLY A 86 23.59 -18.92 0.15
CA GLY A 86 24.31 -17.70 0.54
C GLY A 86 23.42 -16.51 0.94
N LYS A 87 22.09 -16.68 0.97
CA LYS A 87 21.12 -15.62 1.26
C LYS A 87 21.17 -15.23 2.74
N ARG A 88 21.11 -13.93 3.04
CA ARG A 88 21.19 -13.34 4.39
C ARG A 88 20.14 -12.26 4.63
N ALA A 89 19.52 -11.73 3.59
CA ALA A 89 18.34 -10.87 3.67
C ALA A 89 17.16 -11.57 2.98
N PHE A 90 16.04 -11.72 3.71
CA PHE A 90 14.87 -12.43 3.23
C PHE A 90 13.68 -11.48 3.08
N LEU A 91 13.20 -11.34 1.84
CA LEU A 91 11.96 -10.63 1.51
C LEU A 91 10.80 -11.60 1.65
N LEU A 92 9.81 -11.24 2.48
CA LEU A 92 8.74 -12.12 2.93
C LEU A 92 7.37 -11.45 2.71
N PRO A 93 6.84 -11.41 1.46
CA PRO A 93 5.52 -10.90 1.18
C PRO A 93 4.40 -11.81 1.67
N GLY A 94 3.31 -11.17 2.12
CA GLY A 94 2.05 -11.82 2.45
C GLY A 94 1.76 -11.88 3.94
N PHE A 95 0.47 -11.83 4.28
CA PHE A 95 0.01 -11.71 5.66
C PHE A 95 0.45 -12.89 6.57
N SER A 96 0.53 -14.10 6.01
CA SER A 96 0.89 -15.34 6.73
C SER A 96 2.37 -15.43 7.13
N GLN A 97 3.27 -14.71 6.44
CA GLN A 97 4.72 -14.81 6.65
C GLN A 97 5.14 -14.47 8.09
N SER A 98 4.39 -13.59 8.75
CA SER A 98 4.68 -13.21 10.13
C SER A 98 4.64 -14.42 11.07
N ASN A 99 3.65 -15.31 10.91
CA ASN A 99 3.52 -16.50 11.76
C ASN A 99 4.68 -17.48 11.52
N TYR A 100 5.06 -17.71 10.26
CA TYR A 100 6.15 -18.61 9.93
C TYR A 100 7.51 -18.11 10.41
N LEU A 101 7.78 -16.80 10.27
CA LEU A 101 9.01 -16.18 10.76
C LEU A 101 9.08 -16.18 12.29
N GLN A 102 7.97 -15.87 12.98
CA GLN A 102 7.91 -15.92 14.45
C GLN A 102 8.19 -17.32 14.98
N ASP A 103 7.58 -18.35 14.38
CA ASP A 103 7.84 -19.75 14.74
C ASP A 103 9.31 -20.13 14.49
N ALA A 104 9.87 -19.72 13.36
CA ALA A 104 11.28 -19.98 13.04
C ALA A 104 12.24 -19.28 14.01
N ILE A 105 11.95 -18.06 14.46
CA ILE A 105 12.77 -17.36 15.46
C ILE A 105 12.65 -18.06 16.82
N LYS A 106 11.43 -18.32 17.29
CA LYS A 106 11.16 -18.96 18.58
C LYS A 106 11.83 -20.33 18.72
N ASN A 107 11.89 -21.09 17.63
CA ASN A 107 12.48 -22.43 17.59
C ASN A 107 13.94 -22.45 17.11
N ALA A 108 14.61 -21.30 17.03
CA ALA A 108 16.00 -21.16 16.56
C ALA A 108 16.26 -21.80 15.17
N LYS A 109 15.27 -21.75 14.28
CA LYS A 109 15.32 -22.21 12.88
C LYS A 109 15.56 -21.09 11.88
N PHE A 110 15.40 -19.83 12.30
CA PHE A 110 15.82 -18.67 11.54
C PHE A 110 17.31 -18.39 11.81
N ASP A 111 18.12 -18.29 10.76
CA ASP A 111 19.58 -18.22 10.89
C ASP A 111 19.96 -16.93 11.61
N LYS A 112 20.84 -17.00 12.62
CA LYS A 112 21.26 -15.82 13.40
C LYS A 112 21.99 -14.77 12.53
N ASN A 113 22.60 -15.24 11.44
CA ASN A 113 23.17 -14.59 10.27
C ASN A 113 22.25 -13.69 9.45
N ALA A 114 20.95 -13.92 9.57
CA ALA A 114 19.97 -13.44 8.63
C ALA A 114 19.10 -12.31 9.19
N VAL A 115 18.56 -11.50 8.27
CA VAL A 115 17.53 -10.50 8.54
C VAL A 115 16.27 -10.81 7.74
N GLY A 116 15.11 -10.51 8.33
CA GLY A 116 13.80 -10.78 7.75
C GLY A 116 13.01 -9.49 7.50
N PHE A 117 12.44 -9.38 6.30
CA PHE A 117 11.66 -8.23 5.86
C PHE A 117 10.23 -8.68 5.54
N LEU A 118 9.32 -8.49 6.50
CA LEU A 118 7.91 -8.82 6.35
C LEU A 118 7.17 -7.72 5.58
N LEU A 119 6.43 -8.09 4.54
CA LEU A 119 5.66 -7.14 3.72
C LEU A 119 4.16 -7.48 3.78
N ASP A 120 3.32 -6.47 4.02
CA ASP A 120 1.87 -6.56 4.23
C ASP A 120 1.45 -7.26 5.54
N THR A 121 2.32 -7.20 6.55
CA THR A 121 2.05 -7.74 7.90
C THR A 121 2.93 -7.07 8.95
N VAL A 122 2.65 -7.34 10.23
CA VAL A 122 3.45 -6.86 11.36
C VAL A 122 4.08 -8.02 12.12
N TYR A 123 5.30 -7.83 12.61
CA TYR A 123 5.97 -8.79 13.49
C TYR A 123 5.43 -8.66 14.93
N ASN A 124 5.16 -9.78 15.59
CA ASN A 124 4.80 -9.82 17.01
C ASN A 124 3.66 -8.82 17.39
N ALA A 125 2.54 -8.88 16.66
CA ALA A 125 1.41 -7.95 16.83
C ALA A 125 0.83 -7.89 18.25
N ASN A 126 1.05 -8.95 19.04
CA ASN A 126 0.55 -9.11 20.40
C ASN A 126 1.59 -8.74 21.47
N ASN A 127 2.79 -8.31 21.06
CA ASN A 127 3.88 -7.96 21.97
C ASN A 127 4.26 -9.11 22.93
N ASP A 128 4.27 -10.35 22.43
CA ASP A 128 4.67 -11.55 23.17
C ASP A 128 6.18 -11.48 23.50
N PRO A 129 6.57 -11.47 24.79
CA PRO A 129 7.97 -11.42 25.19
C PRO A 129 8.83 -12.58 24.68
N SER A 130 8.24 -13.73 24.39
CA SER A 130 8.96 -14.89 23.83
C SER A 130 9.49 -14.66 22.41
N LEU A 131 9.07 -13.57 21.77
CA LEU A 131 9.48 -13.15 20.43
C LEU A 131 10.36 -11.89 20.45
N PHE A 132 10.83 -11.43 21.61
CA PHE A 132 11.73 -10.26 21.66
C PHE A 132 13.17 -10.60 21.28
N ASP A 133 13.61 -11.83 21.57
CA ASP A 133 14.94 -12.28 21.15
C ASP A 133 14.98 -12.45 19.63
N GLY A 134 16.01 -11.88 19.00
CA GLY A 134 16.14 -11.84 17.54
C GLY A 134 15.23 -10.85 16.80
N ALA A 135 14.31 -10.16 17.48
CA ALA A 135 13.41 -9.17 16.85
C ALA A 135 14.17 -8.00 16.21
N ASN A 136 15.35 -7.66 16.72
CA ASN A 136 16.23 -6.62 16.16
C ASN A 136 16.75 -6.93 14.75
N ARG A 137 16.53 -8.14 14.23
CA ARG A 137 16.86 -8.58 12.86
C ARG A 137 15.64 -8.63 11.94
N VAL A 138 14.47 -8.20 12.43
CA VAL A 138 13.23 -8.20 11.66
C VAL A 138 12.74 -6.78 11.47
N ALA A 139 12.39 -6.41 10.25
CA ALA A 139 11.59 -5.22 9.98
C ALA A 139 10.30 -5.64 9.28
N SER A 140 9.20 -4.95 9.56
CA SER A 140 7.94 -5.20 8.89
C SER A 140 7.34 -3.92 8.32
N VAL A 141 6.55 -4.08 7.26
CA VAL A 141 5.76 -2.99 6.67
C VAL A 141 4.31 -3.45 6.52
N TYR A 142 3.41 -2.77 7.23
CA TYR A 142 1.97 -2.80 6.97
C TYR A 142 1.59 -1.58 6.12
N PHE A 143 0.82 -1.78 5.07
CA PHE A 143 0.43 -0.71 4.14
C PHE A 143 -0.89 -0.08 4.59
N LYS A 144 -0.87 1.24 4.83
CA LYS A 144 -2.04 2.04 5.19
C LYS A 144 -2.90 2.35 3.96
N VAL A 145 -3.50 1.29 3.41
CA VAL A 145 -4.28 1.32 2.15
C VAL A 145 -5.50 2.21 2.21
N ASP A 146 -6.06 2.42 3.40
CA ASP A 146 -7.13 3.36 3.68
C ASP A 146 -6.77 4.79 3.27
N ASP A 147 -5.51 5.22 3.47
CA ASP A 147 -5.05 6.54 3.03
C ASP A 147 -5.13 6.69 1.51
N ALA A 148 -4.63 5.68 0.79
CA ALA A 148 -4.62 5.67 -0.66
C ALA A 148 -6.03 5.49 -1.25
N ALA A 149 -6.85 4.65 -0.62
CA ALA A 149 -8.22 4.43 -1.02
C ALA A 149 -9.08 5.67 -0.81
N PHE A 150 -8.82 6.47 0.22
CA PHE A 150 -9.45 7.78 0.39
C PHE A 150 -9.20 8.71 -0.80
N LEU A 151 -7.96 8.79 -1.28
CA LEU A 151 -7.66 9.54 -2.51
C LEU A 151 -8.34 8.90 -3.73
N GLY A 152 -8.37 7.56 -3.79
CA GLY A 152 -9.07 6.81 -4.83
C GLY A 152 -10.57 7.11 -4.88
N GLY A 153 -11.24 7.21 -3.73
CA GLY A 153 -12.68 7.53 -3.64
C GLY A 153 -13.00 8.92 -4.19
N ILE A 154 -12.18 9.92 -3.89
CA ILE A 154 -12.32 11.28 -4.43
C ILE A 154 -12.15 11.26 -5.96
N ALA A 155 -11.07 10.64 -6.44
CA ALA A 155 -10.78 10.55 -7.87
C ALA A 155 -11.89 9.81 -8.63
N ALA A 156 -12.39 8.71 -8.07
CA ALA A 156 -13.49 7.94 -8.62
C ALA A 156 -14.80 8.73 -8.71
N ALA A 157 -15.18 9.43 -7.63
CA ALA A 157 -16.40 10.23 -7.62
C ALA A 157 -16.34 11.36 -8.66
N TYR A 158 -15.17 11.98 -8.81
CA TYR A 158 -14.95 13.02 -9.82
C TYR A 158 -14.98 12.44 -11.23
N MET A 159 -14.31 11.31 -11.48
CA MET A 159 -14.36 10.61 -12.77
C MET A 159 -15.78 10.25 -13.19
N LEU A 160 -16.62 9.75 -12.28
CA LEU A 160 -18.05 9.49 -12.58
C LEU A 160 -18.78 10.78 -12.97
N ASN A 161 -18.51 11.88 -12.26
CA ASN A 161 -19.15 13.18 -12.48
C ASN A 161 -18.64 13.96 -13.70
N THR A 162 -17.42 13.73 -14.16
CA THR A 162 -16.96 14.26 -15.46
C THR A 162 -17.53 13.45 -16.63
N ASN A 163 -18.09 12.26 -16.38
CA ASN A 163 -18.63 11.35 -17.40
C ASN A 163 -20.13 11.06 -17.17
N GLN A 164 -20.93 12.05 -16.77
CA GLN A 164 -22.35 11.83 -16.44
C GLN A 164 -23.18 11.36 -17.64
N ASN A 165 -22.79 11.72 -18.87
CA ASN A 165 -23.43 11.22 -20.09
C ASN A 165 -23.29 9.69 -20.27
N ILE A 166 -22.33 9.07 -19.58
CA ILE A 166 -22.03 7.63 -19.67
C ILE A 166 -22.63 6.89 -18.48
N PHE A 167 -22.41 7.40 -17.28
CA PHE A 167 -22.78 6.71 -16.04
C PHE A 167 -24.13 7.15 -15.50
N ALA A 168 -24.44 8.46 -15.50
CA ALA A 168 -25.66 9.00 -14.93
C ALA A 168 -26.86 8.98 -15.89
N THR A 169 -27.01 7.91 -16.69
CA THR A 169 -28.09 7.82 -17.69
C THR A 169 -29.49 7.74 -17.07
N ASP A 170 -29.60 7.31 -15.81
CA ASP A 170 -30.81 7.28 -15.00
C ASP A 170 -30.86 8.43 -13.97
N GLY A 171 -29.92 9.38 -14.05
CA GLY A 171 -29.79 10.50 -13.13
C GLY A 171 -29.13 10.15 -11.79
N GLN A 172 -28.61 8.94 -11.60
CA GLN A 172 -27.92 8.51 -10.39
C GLN A 172 -26.46 8.15 -10.69
N LEU A 173 -25.63 8.14 -9.65
CA LEU A 173 -24.28 7.61 -9.71
C LEU A 173 -24.09 6.69 -8.51
N ASN A 174 -23.68 5.46 -8.75
CA ASN A 174 -23.51 4.47 -7.69
C ASN A 174 -22.16 3.79 -7.75
N TRP A 175 -21.63 3.44 -6.59
CA TRP A 175 -20.44 2.60 -6.45
C TRP A 175 -20.75 1.39 -5.56
N GLY A 176 -20.03 0.30 -5.78
CA GLY A 176 -20.04 -0.87 -4.91
C GLY A 176 -18.64 -1.43 -4.73
N GLY A 177 -18.45 -2.27 -3.74
CA GLY A 177 -17.16 -2.92 -3.50
C GLY A 177 -17.30 -4.24 -2.77
N TYR A 178 -16.29 -5.07 -2.90
CA TYR A 178 -16.19 -6.33 -2.16
C TYR A 178 -14.72 -6.71 -1.95
N VAL A 179 -14.48 -7.61 -1.00
CA VAL A 179 -13.15 -8.13 -0.69
C VAL A 179 -13.05 -9.63 -1.00
N ALA A 180 -11.86 -10.12 -1.30
CA ALA A 180 -11.63 -11.57 -1.39
C ALA A 180 -11.87 -12.26 -0.04
N LEU A 181 -11.20 -11.77 1.00
CA LEU A 181 -11.38 -12.19 2.39
C LEU A 181 -11.74 -10.96 3.22
N ASN A 182 -12.63 -11.14 4.20
CA ASN A 182 -12.77 -10.17 5.28
C ASN A 182 -11.48 -10.20 6.10
N ALA A 183 -10.58 -9.24 5.89
CA ALA A 183 -9.34 -9.06 6.63
C ALA A 183 -8.99 -7.56 6.70
N LYS A 184 -8.21 -7.14 7.70
CA LYS A 184 -7.86 -5.71 7.89
C LYS A 184 -7.23 -5.09 6.64
N ASN A 185 -6.32 -5.81 5.99
CA ASN A 185 -5.58 -5.35 4.81
C ASN A 185 -6.44 -5.27 3.53
N THR A 186 -7.64 -5.86 3.50
CA THR A 186 -8.58 -5.78 2.37
C THR A 186 -9.74 -4.83 2.68
N THR A 187 -10.30 -4.86 3.88
CA THR A 187 -11.48 -4.04 4.22
C THR A 187 -11.16 -2.57 4.43
N ASN A 188 -9.93 -2.23 4.83
CA ASN A 188 -9.48 -0.84 4.92
C ASN A 188 -9.53 -0.11 3.57
N TYR A 189 -9.39 -0.81 2.44
CA TYR A 189 -9.61 -0.21 1.12
C TYR A 189 -11.04 0.34 0.99
N LEU A 190 -12.06 -0.48 1.34
CA LEU A 190 -13.46 -0.07 1.19
C LEU A 190 -13.82 1.08 2.14
N ALA A 191 -13.31 1.06 3.38
CA ALA A 191 -13.52 2.14 4.35
C ALA A 191 -12.90 3.47 3.88
N GLY A 192 -11.62 3.45 3.47
CA GLY A 192 -10.97 4.65 2.93
C GLY A 192 -11.70 5.18 1.70
N PHE A 193 -12.07 4.29 0.77
CA PHE A 193 -12.76 4.66 -0.46
C PHE A 193 -14.13 5.31 -0.22
N ALA A 194 -14.95 4.73 0.65
CA ALA A 194 -16.24 5.29 1.04
C ALA A 194 -16.09 6.70 1.62
N LEU A 195 -15.08 6.91 2.47
CA LEU A 195 -14.81 8.20 3.10
C LEU A 195 -14.30 9.25 2.09
N GLY A 196 -13.52 8.82 1.10
CA GLY A 196 -13.13 9.66 -0.03
C GLY A 196 -14.32 10.11 -0.89
N ILE A 197 -15.29 9.22 -1.12
CA ILE A 197 -16.54 9.56 -1.79
C ILE A 197 -17.38 10.53 -0.95
N GLU A 198 -17.45 10.34 0.36
CA GLU A 198 -18.09 11.29 1.27
C GLU A 198 -17.45 12.68 1.17
N TRP A 199 -16.12 12.74 1.18
CA TRP A 199 -15.38 13.99 0.97
C TRP A 199 -15.84 14.69 -0.31
N ALA A 200 -15.83 13.98 -1.44
CA ALA A 200 -16.20 14.55 -2.73
C ALA A 200 -17.66 15.02 -2.74
N ASN A 201 -18.58 14.19 -2.25
CA ASN A 201 -20.00 14.53 -2.17
C ASN A 201 -20.26 15.78 -1.33
N LYS A 202 -19.54 15.96 -0.22
CA LYS A 202 -19.68 17.11 0.67
C LYS A 202 -19.08 18.37 0.07
N HIS A 203 -17.86 18.27 -0.45
CA HIS A 203 -17.08 19.44 -0.89
C HIS A 203 -17.43 19.91 -2.31
N LEU A 204 -18.00 19.03 -3.13
CA LEU A 204 -18.39 19.33 -4.51
C LEU A 204 -19.90 19.47 -4.71
N ALA A 205 -20.69 19.38 -3.64
CA ALA A 205 -22.13 19.62 -3.68
C ALA A 205 -22.46 20.94 -4.41
N ASN A 206 -23.39 20.87 -5.37
CA ASN A 206 -23.85 21.99 -6.20
C ASN A 206 -22.78 22.66 -7.09
N LYS A 207 -21.54 22.15 -7.14
CA LYS A 207 -20.52 22.63 -8.07
C LYS A 207 -20.86 22.22 -9.50
N LYS A 208 -20.34 22.98 -10.45
CA LYS A 208 -20.38 22.65 -11.89
C LYS A 208 -19.09 21.93 -12.26
N VAL A 209 -19.24 20.75 -12.87
CA VAL A 209 -18.13 19.89 -13.31
C VAL A 209 -18.12 19.85 -14.83
N LEU A 210 -16.97 20.19 -15.42
CA LEU A 210 -16.74 20.09 -16.86
C LEU A 210 -16.85 18.62 -17.30
N GLN A 211 -17.62 18.37 -18.35
CA GLN A 211 -17.80 17.03 -18.87
C GLN A 211 -16.61 16.66 -19.78
N GLU A 212 -16.05 15.46 -19.58
CA GLU A 212 -14.89 14.95 -20.29
C GLU A 212 -15.15 14.96 -21.81
N GLY A 213 -14.22 15.54 -22.57
CA GLY A 213 -14.35 15.66 -24.03
C GLY A 213 -15.43 16.64 -24.51
N SER A 214 -15.96 17.50 -23.63
CA SER A 214 -16.99 18.49 -23.93
C SER A 214 -16.66 19.86 -23.31
N SER A 215 -17.28 20.92 -23.84
CA SER A 215 -17.29 22.25 -23.21
C SER A 215 -18.46 22.43 -22.22
N GLU A 216 -19.36 21.45 -22.13
CA GLU A 216 -20.51 21.48 -21.23
C GLU A 216 -20.08 21.26 -19.78
N SER A 217 -20.70 21.99 -18.84
CA SER A 217 -20.57 21.72 -17.41
C SER A 217 -21.91 21.31 -16.79
N LYS A 218 -21.92 20.20 -16.05
CA LYS A 218 -23.11 19.69 -15.36
C LYS A 218 -22.99 19.85 -13.85
N THR A 219 -24.12 19.88 -13.16
CA THR A 219 -24.12 19.95 -11.69
C THR A 219 -23.64 18.62 -11.12
N TRP A 220 -22.85 18.66 -10.05
CA TRP A 220 -22.46 17.47 -9.29
C TRP A 220 -23.65 16.61 -8.89
N ILE A 221 -23.57 15.31 -9.19
CA ILE A 221 -24.49 14.27 -8.74
C ILE A 221 -23.81 13.53 -7.60
N LYS A 222 -24.52 13.39 -6.47
CA LYS A 222 -24.06 12.61 -5.33
C LYS A 222 -23.84 11.16 -5.75
N VAL A 223 -22.66 10.62 -5.45
CA VAL A 223 -22.34 9.21 -5.66
C VAL A 223 -22.77 8.40 -4.43
N ASN A 224 -23.62 7.39 -4.61
CA ASN A 224 -24.16 6.57 -3.53
C ASN A 224 -23.53 5.18 -3.48
N GLU A 225 -23.42 4.59 -2.28
CA GLU A 225 -22.98 3.20 -2.14
C GLU A 225 -24.17 2.25 -2.38
N VAL A 226 -23.93 1.20 -3.16
CA VAL A 226 -24.81 0.04 -3.26
C VAL A 226 -24.07 -1.20 -2.74
N GLN A 227 -24.73 -1.94 -1.85
CA GLN A 227 -24.13 -3.10 -1.19
C GLN A 227 -24.71 -4.40 -1.75
N ALA A 228 -23.88 -5.40 -2.00
CA ALA A 228 -24.34 -6.77 -2.21
C ALA A 228 -24.81 -7.40 -0.90
N SER A 229 -25.50 -8.55 -0.98
CA SER A 229 -25.90 -9.32 0.20
C SER A 229 -24.71 -9.83 1.03
N GLN A 230 -23.54 -9.95 0.39
CA GLN A 230 -22.27 -10.34 1.00
C GLN A 230 -21.16 -9.39 0.57
N SER A 231 -20.25 -9.06 1.49
CA SER A 231 -19.10 -8.19 1.21
C SER A 231 -17.80 -8.94 0.94
N SER A 232 -17.78 -10.28 1.11
CA SER A 232 -16.58 -11.11 0.99
C SER A 232 -16.81 -12.33 0.10
N ALA A 233 -15.90 -12.59 -0.84
CA ALA A 233 -15.92 -13.77 -1.70
C ALA A 233 -15.55 -15.06 -0.94
N GLY A 234 -14.83 -14.96 0.17
CA GLY A 234 -14.39 -16.10 0.98
C GLY A 234 -13.06 -16.72 0.54
N GLY A 235 -12.30 -16.04 -0.33
CA GLY A 235 -10.98 -16.49 -0.78
C GLY A 235 -10.49 -15.71 -2.00
N PHE A 236 -9.25 -15.98 -2.39
CA PHE A 236 -8.57 -15.40 -3.56
C PHE A 236 -8.59 -16.34 -4.78
N ASP A 237 -9.51 -17.29 -4.88
CA ASP A 237 -9.66 -18.11 -6.09
C ASP A 237 -10.08 -17.23 -7.28
N GLU A 238 -9.41 -17.35 -8.42
CA GLU A 238 -9.65 -16.53 -9.62
C GLU A 238 -11.06 -16.69 -10.21
N ASN A 239 -11.67 -17.87 -10.06
CA ASN A 239 -12.99 -18.24 -10.59
C ASN A 239 -14.02 -18.41 -9.46
N ASN A 240 -13.83 -17.72 -8.35
CA ASN A 240 -14.70 -17.83 -7.17
C ASN A 240 -16.17 -17.53 -7.52
N GLU A 241 -17.04 -18.54 -7.40
CA GLU A 241 -18.47 -18.42 -7.71
C GLU A 241 -19.20 -17.41 -6.81
N ASN A 242 -18.74 -17.23 -5.57
CA ASN A 242 -19.31 -16.23 -4.69
C ASN A 242 -18.92 -14.81 -5.09
N ALA A 243 -17.67 -14.58 -5.53
CA ALA A 243 -17.26 -13.31 -6.12
C ALA A 243 -18.14 -12.96 -7.34
N LYS A 244 -18.39 -13.94 -8.21
CA LYS A 244 -19.28 -13.79 -9.38
C LYS A 244 -20.70 -13.40 -8.98
N LYS A 245 -21.25 -14.04 -7.93
CA LYS A 245 -22.57 -13.70 -7.38
C LYS A 245 -22.59 -12.26 -6.86
N ILE A 246 -21.60 -11.86 -6.07
CA ILE A 246 -21.49 -10.50 -5.51
C ILE A 246 -21.44 -9.45 -6.63
N LEU A 247 -20.58 -9.66 -7.64
CA LEU A 247 -20.48 -8.78 -8.80
C LEU A 247 -21.82 -8.60 -9.52
N LYS A 248 -22.53 -9.69 -9.80
CA LYS A 248 -23.84 -9.64 -10.44
C LYS A 248 -24.88 -8.92 -9.59
N GLU A 249 -24.87 -9.10 -8.28
CA GLU A 249 -25.74 -8.35 -7.37
C GLU A 249 -25.44 -6.84 -7.42
N LEU A 250 -24.17 -6.42 -7.34
CA LEU A 250 -23.78 -5.01 -7.46
C LEU A 250 -24.23 -4.40 -8.80
N ILE A 251 -24.01 -5.11 -9.91
CA ILE A 251 -24.44 -4.70 -11.25
C ILE A 251 -25.96 -4.57 -11.32
N SER A 252 -26.71 -5.56 -10.82
CA SER A 252 -28.18 -5.48 -10.79
C SER A 252 -28.71 -4.32 -9.94
N LYS A 253 -27.95 -3.90 -8.92
CA LYS A 253 -28.20 -2.72 -8.10
C LYS A 253 -27.65 -1.42 -8.72
N LYS A 254 -27.31 -1.43 -10.00
CA LYS A 254 -26.89 -0.26 -10.79
C LYS A 254 -25.58 0.38 -10.33
N ALA A 255 -24.60 -0.43 -9.90
CA ALA A 255 -23.26 0.06 -9.61
C ALA A 255 -22.55 0.51 -10.91
N ASP A 256 -22.32 1.81 -11.08
CA ASP A 256 -21.53 2.38 -12.19
C ASP A 256 -20.03 2.16 -12.01
N LEU A 257 -19.62 1.93 -10.77
CA LEU A 257 -18.24 1.69 -10.37
C LEU A 257 -18.17 0.53 -9.40
N ILE A 258 -17.23 -0.39 -9.60
CA ILE A 258 -16.94 -1.46 -8.65
C ILE A 258 -15.47 -1.41 -8.23
N LEU A 259 -15.24 -1.48 -6.90
CA LEU A 259 -13.93 -1.66 -6.29
C LEU A 259 -13.78 -3.12 -5.81
N PRO A 260 -13.23 -4.03 -6.65
CA PRO A 260 -12.88 -5.38 -6.26
C PRO A 260 -11.53 -5.42 -5.53
N VAL A 261 -11.55 -5.57 -4.21
CA VAL A 261 -10.33 -5.75 -3.40
C VAL A 261 -9.98 -7.24 -3.32
N ALA A 262 -9.66 -7.79 -4.48
CA ALA A 262 -9.52 -9.22 -4.71
C ALA A 262 -8.64 -9.47 -5.95
N ILE A 263 -7.34 -9.18 -5.85
CA ILE A 263 -6.35 -9.17 -6.96
C ILE A 263 -6.61 -10.25 -8.02
N THR A 264 -6.62 -11.52 -7.59
CA THR A 264 -6.77 -12.70 -8.46
C THR A 264 -8.13 -12.79 -9.16
N GLN A 265 -9.15 -12.10 -8.65
CA GLN A 265 -10.51 -12.04 -9.20
C GLN A 265 -10.71 -10.81 -10.10
N MET A 266 -9.68 -10.00 -10.36
CA MET A 266 -9.79 -8.80 -11.19
C MET A 266 -10.27 -9.15 -12.61
N SER A 267 -9.74 -10.22 -13.21
CA SER A 267 -10.18 -10.69 -14.53
C SER A 267 -11.66 -11.09 -14.55
N LEU A 268 -12.16 -11.69 -13.46
CA LEU A 268 -13.58 -12.02 -13.30
C LEU A 268 -14.42 -10.74 -13.23
N ALA A 269 -14.02 -9.76 -12.41
CA ALA A 269 -14.71 -8.47 -12.31
C ALA A 269 -14.77 -7.72 -13.64
N VAL A 270 -13.65 -7.70 -14.39
CA VAL A 270 -13.58 -7.12 -15.74
C VAL A 270 -14.55 -7.82 -16.69
N ASN A 271 -14.56 -9.16 -16.71
CA ASN A 271 -15.44 -9.91 -17.62
C ASN A 271 -16.92 -9.65 -17.32
N GLU A 272 -17.33 -9.59 -16.05
CA GLU A 272 -18.72 -9.30 -15.66
C GLU A 272 -19.11 -7.83 -15.94
N ALA A 273 -18.17 -6.88 -15.78
CA ALA A 273 -18.39 -5.48 -16.17
C ALA A 273 -18.58 -5.34 -17.69
N ILE A 274 -17.80 -6.07 -18.50
CA ILE A 274 -17.90 -6.05 -19.97
C ILE A 274 -19.19 -6.73 -20.46
N SER A 275 -19.59 -7.84 -19.84
CA SER A 275 -20.79 -8.60 -20.24
C SER A 275 -22.09 -7.86 -19.90
N THR A 276 -22.03 -6.85 -19.04
CA THR A 276 -23.19 -6.05 -18.64
C THR A 276 -23.67 -5.15 -19.79
N THR A 277 -24.93 -5.30 -20.16
CA THR A 277 -25.59 -4.49 -21.20
C THR A 277 -26.55 -3.44 -20.64
N SER A 278 -26.86 -3.49 -19.34
CA SER A 278 -27.92 -2.67 -18.73
C SER A 278 -27.49 -1.25 -18.35
N HIS A 279 -26.19 -1.01 -18.22
CA HIS A 279 -25.51 0.27 -17.95
C HIS A 279 -23.99 0.05 -18.11
N LYS A 280 -23.19 1.11 -18.01
CA LYS A 280 -21.72 1.00 -18.06
C LYS A 280 -21.15 0.84 -16.66
N VAL A 281 -20.15 -0.03 -16.53
CA VAL A 281 -19.48 -0.31 -15.25
C VAL A 281 -17.99 -0.07 -15.42
N ALA A 282 -17.45 0.78 -14.55
CA ALA A 282 -16.03 1.01 -14.38
C ALA A 282 -15.46 0.17 -13.23
N ILE A 283 -14.17 -0.14 -13.30
CA ILE A 283 -13.44 -0.89 -12.26
C ILE A 283 -12.28 -0.03 -11.75
N ILE A 284 -12.06 -0.06 -10.44
CA ILE A 284 -10.84 0.46 -9.80
C ILE A 284 -9.94 -0.72 -9.43
N GLY A 285 -8.72 -0.73 -9.96
CA GLY A 285 -7.72 -1.74 -9.65
C GLY A 285 -7.14 -1.56 -8.25
N VAL A 286 -6.50 -2.61 -7.73
CA VAL A 286 -5.84 -2.59 -6.41
C VAL A 286 -4.46 -3.21 -6.47
N ASP A 287 -3.62 -2.81 -5.50
CA ASP A 287 -2.25 -3.24 -5.27
C ASP A 287 -1.25 -2.82 -6.38
N THR A 288 -1.56 -3.03 -7.65
CA THR A 288 -0.68 -2.75 -8.81
C THR A 288 -1.39 -1.87 -9.84
N GLU A 289 -0.65 -1.26 -10.77
CA GLU A 289 -1.23 -0.48 -11.88
C GLU A 289 -1.83 -1.42 -12.94
N GLN A 290 -3.11 -1.73 -12.80
CA GLN A 290 -3.79 -2.77 -13.59
C GLN A 290 -4.44 -2.21 -14.84
N GLU A 291 -4.63 -0.89 -14.93
CA GLU A 291 -5.18 -0.22 -16.11
C GLU A 291 -4.29 -0.35 -17.35
N ASN A 292 -2.99 -0.60 -17.15
CA ASN A 292 -1.99 -0.76 -18.20
C ASN A 292 -1.78 -2.24 -18.59
N ASP A 293 -2.30 -3.18 -17.80
CA ASP A 293 -2.19 -4.61 -18.09
C ASP A 293 -3.24 -5.03 -19.12
N LYS A 294 -2.79 -5.38 -20.33
CA LYS A 294 -3.68 -5.81 -21.42
C LYS A 294 -4.29 -7.20 -21.21
N THR A 295 -3.71 -8.02 -20.35
CA THR A 295 -4.22 -9.36 -20.03
C THR A 295 -5.42 -9.28 -19.10
N ILE A 296 -5.41 -8.30 -18.19
CA ILE A 296 -6.47 -8.04 -17.21
C ILE A 296 -7.46 -6.98 -17.75
N ASN A 297 -6.98 -5.79 -18.12
CA ASN A 297 -7.81 -4.67 -18.58
C ASN A 297 -8.19 -4.81 -20.07
N LYS A 298 -9.12 -5.72 -20.33
CA LYS A 298 -9.61 -6.05 -21.68
C LYS A 298 -10.39 -4.90 -22.31
N GLU A 299 -10.27 -4.79 -23.64
CA GLU A 299 -11.05 -3.82 -24.42
C GLU A 299 -12.55 -4.12 -24.29
N ALA A 300 -13.29 -3.12 -23.85
CA ALA A 300 -14.72 -3.23 -23.59
C ALA A 300 -15.55 -2.45 -24.62
N ASN A 301 -14.90 -1.59 -25.42
CA ASN A 301 -15.55 -0.64 -26.34
C ASN A 301 -16.68 0.17 -25.66
N THR A 302 -16.60 0.37 -24.33
CA THR A 302 -17.69 0.91 -23.52
C THR A 302 -17.57 2.41 -23.30
N PHE A 303 -16.36 2.94 -23.09
CA PHE A 303 -16.06 4.37 -23.02
C PHE A 303 -14.55 4.65 -23.05
N LYS A 304 -14.14 5.74 -23.70
CA LYS A 304 -12.72 6.08 -23.94
C LYS A 304 -12.13 6.93 -22.82
N ASN A 305 -11.10 6.43 -22.12
CA ASN A 305 -10.21 7.25 -21.29
C ASN A 305 -9.08 7.84 -22.15
N THR A 306 -9.05 9.15 -22.36
CA THR A 306 -7.90 9.74 -23.08
C THR A 306 -6.64 9.88 -22.22
N ASN A 307 -6.79 9.79 -20.89
CA ASN A 307 -5.79 10.19 -19.90
C ASN A 307 -4.96 9.01 -19.36
N ILE A 308 -5.12 7.80 -19.91
CA ILE A 308 -4.29 6.63 -19.57
C ILE A 308 -3.39 6.22 -20.74
N SER A 309 -2.18 5.75 -20.43
CA SER A 309 -1.25 5.18 -21.43
C SER A 309 -1.64 3.77 -21.87
N GLY A 310 -2.40 3.06 -21.05
CA GLY A 310 -2.84 1.69 -21.24
C GLY A 310 -4.01 1.55 -22.20
N ASN A 311 -4.88 0.58 -21.91
CA ASN A 311 -6.06 0.36 -22.73
C ASN A 311 -7.10 1.46 -22.50
N LYS A 312 -7.07 2.48 -23.35
CA LYS A 312 -8.02 3.61 -23.32
C LYS A 312 -9.48 3.17 -23.38
N ASN A 313 -9.77 1.97 -23.88
CA ASN A 313 -11.13 1.42 -23.98
C ASN A 313 -11.39 0.32 -22.93
N GLY A 314 -10.53 0.19 -21.93
CA GLY A 314 -10.66 -0.75 -20.84
C GLY A 314 -11.59 -0.28 -19.73
N VAL A 315 -12.13 -1.23 -18.98
CA VAL A 315 -13.01 -0.95 -17.83
C VAL A 315 -12.24 -0.54 -16.58
N ILE A 316 -10.99 -1.00 -16.41
CA ILE A 316 -10.13 -0.57 -15.31
C ILE A 316 -9.62 0.84 -15.62
N ARG A 317 -9.90 1.78 -14.72
CA ARG A 317 -9.69 3.22 -14.97
C ARG A 317 -8.40 3.75 -14.37
N PHE A 318 -8.10 3.28 -13.18
CA PHE A 318 -6.89 3.51 -12.42
C PHE A 318 -6.84 2.49 -11.29
N SER A 319 -5.76 2.50 -10.53
CA SER A 319 -5.55 1.62 -9.40
C SER A 319 -5.23 2.37 -8.10
N ILE A 320 -5.66 1.80 -6.98
CA ILE A 320 -5.13 2.12 -5.66
C ILE A 320 -3.92 1.20 -5.43
N VAL A 321 -2.72 1.75 -5.37
CA VAL A 321 -1.47 0.98 -5.45
C VAL A 321 -0.79 0.81 -4.10
N LYS A 322 -0.22 -0.39 -3.89
CA LYS A 322 0.81 -0.66 -2.88
C LYS A 322 2.15 -0.75 -3.59
N ARG A 323 3.07 0.16 -3.26
CA ARG A 323 4.39 0.23 -3.89
C ARG A 323 5.38 -0.64 -3.11
N LEU A 324 5.20 -1.96 -3.18
CA LEU A 324 6.05 -2.93 -2.46
C LEU A 324 7.54 -2.73 -2.80
N GLY A 325 7.85 -2.45 -4.07
CA GLY A 325 9.24 -2.18 -4.48
C GLY A 325 9.87 -1.01 -3.72
N VAL A 326 9.13 0.09 -3.52
CA VAL A 326 9.59 1.25 -2.73
C VAL A 326 9.82 0.86 -1.26
N ALA A 327 8.93 0.05 -0.68
CA ALA A 327 9.10 -0.44 0.69
C ALA A 327 10.35 -1.33 0.82
N ILE A 328 10.56 -2.25 -0.12
CA ILE A 328 11.72 -3.14 -0.17
C ILE A 328 13.01 -2.36 -0.28
N GLU A 329 13.08 -1.37 -1.17
CA GLU A 329 14.24 -0.50 -1.28
C GLU A 329 14.52 0.22 0.04
N LYS A 330 13.51 0.83 0.68
CA LYS A 330 13.69 1.50 1.99
C LYS A 330 14.21 0.53 3.08
N LEU A 331 13.70 -0.70 3.12
CA LEU A 331 14.12 -1.71 4.09
C LEU A 331 15.57 -2.16 3.85
N LEU A 332 15.90 -2.51 2.61
CA LEU A 332 17.23 -2.98 2.24
C LEU A 332 18.28 -1.86 2.35
N GLU A 333 17.95 -0.63 1.97
CA GLU A 333 18.83 0.53 2.13
C GLU A 333 19.11 0.83 3.61
N ASN A 334 18.12 0.75 4.50
CA ASN A 334 18.39 0.90 5.94
C ASN A 334 19.27 -0.23 6.48
N ALA A 335 19.03 -1.46 6.05
CA ALA A 335 19.79 -2.62 6.51
C ALA A 335 21.24 -2.62 6.01
N VAL A 336 21.48 -2.28 4.73
CA VAL A 336 22.82 -2.21 4.14
C VAL A 336 23.65 -1.07 4.73
N ASN A 337 23.00 0.01 5.16
CA ASN A 337 23.64 1.12 5.86
C ASN A 337 23.79 0.87 7.38
N GLY A 338 23.21 -0.22 7.91
CA GLY A 338 23.24 -0.54 9.35
C GLY A 338 22.54 0.52 10.21
N ALA A 339 21.50 1.14 9.68
CA ALA A 339 20.82 2.27 10.29
C ALA A 339 20.35 1.95 11.72
N GLN A 340 20.75 2.79 12.67
CA GLN A 340 20.39 2.67 14.08
C GLN A 340 19.19 3.56 14.43
N PHE A 341 18.53 3.24 15.55
CA PHE A 341 17.44 4.05 16.08
C PHE A 341 17.92 5.45 16.44
N GLN A 342 17.12 6.44 16.07
CA GLN A 342 17.28 7.84 16.47
C GLN A 342 16.35 8.17 17.65
N GLY A 343 15.20 7.49 17.74
CA GLY A 343 14.29 7.62 18.86
C GLY A 343 14.77 6.89 20.11
N HIS A 344 14.24 7.32 21.26
CA HIS A 344 14.48 6.65 22.53
C HIS A 344 13.44 5.55 22.76
N VAL A 345 13.91 4.30 22.88
CA VAL A 345 13.04 3.15 23.17
C VAL A 345 12.90 3.00 24.69
N ASN A 346 11.74 3.37 25.26
CA ASN A 346 11.48 3.13 26.68
C ASN A 346 11.06 1.68 26.91
N LYS A 347 10.17 1.16 26.06
CA LYS A 347 9.73 -0.24 26.07
C LYS A 347 9.41 -0.75 24.66
N ILE A 348 9.55 -2.06 24.47
CA ILE A 348 9.09 -2.73 23.25
C ILE A 348 7.56 -2.61 23.17
N GLY A 349 7.06 -2.30 21.98
CA GLY A 349 5.67 -1.96 21.70
C GLY A 349 5.35 -0.46 21.73
N ASP A 350 6.30 0.39 22.12
CA ASP A 350 6.15 1.85 21.99
C ASP A 350 6.03 2.26 20.53
N GLU A 351 5.31 3.37 20.28
CA GLU A 351 5.29 4.01 18.97
C GLU A 351 6.69 4.47 18.58
N ILE A 352 7.05 4.31 17.32
CA ILE A 352 8.38 4.69 16.84
C ILE A 352 8.51 6.19 16.59
N ASP A 353 9.74 6.69 16.68
CA ASP A 353 10.11 7.93 16.01
C ASP A 353 9.93 7.79 14.50
N VAL A 354 9.42 8.84 13.83
CA VAL A 354 9.18 8.84 12.38
C VAL A 354 10.46 8.56 11.58
N HIS A 355 11.63 8.94 12.09
CA HIS A 355 12.94 8.69 11.49
C HIS A 355 13.41 7.24 11.64
N ASP A 356 12.71 6.41 12.42
CA ASP A 356 13.01 4.99 12.62
C ASP A 356 12.19 4.05 11.75
N LYS A 357 11.27 4.59 10.94
CA LYS A 357 10.53 3.81 9.94
C LYS A 357 11.49 3.03 9.02
N TYR A 358 11.09 1.80 8.69
CA TYR A 358 11.80 0.87 7.80
C TYR A 358 13.17 0.38 8.31
N LYS A 359 13.52 0.63 9.58
CA LYS A 359 14.73 0.04 10.20
C LYS A 359 14.45 -1.35 10.76
N LEU A 360 15.51 -2.14 10.94
CA LEU A 360 15.43 -3.43 11.65
C LEU A 360 15.04 -3.21 13.12
N GLY A 361 14.21 -4.11 13.68
CA GLY A 361 13.65 -3.98 15.02
C GLY A 361 12.40 -3.10 15.11
N VAL A 362 11.72 -2.84 13.99
CA VAL A 362 10.54 -1.97 13.90
C VAL A 362 9.44 -2.58 13.04
N ASN A 363 8.20 -2.44 13.52
CA ASN A 363 7.00 -2.53 12.70
C ASN A 363 6.67 -1.15 12.13
N THR A 364 6.65 -1.02 10.81
CA THR A 364 6.30 0.24 10.13
C THR A 364 4.89 0.17 9.57
N VAL A 365 4.11 1.21 9.79
CA VAL A 365 2.87 1.48 9.05
C VAL A 365 3.18 2.51 7.98
N GLY A 366 3.27 2.03 6.74
CA GLY A 366 3.61 2.81 5.57
C GLY A 366 2.40 3.52 4.98
N SER A 367 2.50 4.83 4.84
CA SER A 367 1.43 5.77 4.46
C SER A 367 1.72 6.49 3.15
N LEU A 368 0.81 7.40 2.74
CA LEU A 368 1.03 8.31 1.61
C LEU A 368 2.31 9.14 1.76
N VAL A 369 2.63 9.59 2.98
CA VAL A 369 3.82 10.40 3.26
C VAL A 369 5.10 9.60 3.00
N ASP A 370 5.05 8.29 3.19
CA ASP A 370 6.19 7.42 2.94
C ASP A 370 6.35 7.06 1.45
N GLY A 371 5.32 7.32 0.64
CA GLY A 371 5.27 6.98 -0.78
C GLY A 371 5.13 5.48 -1.06
N VAL A 372 4.71 4.67 -0.07
CA VAL A 372 4.57 3.21 -0.24
C VAL A 372 3.13 2.77 -0.54
N VAL A 373 2.17 3.68 -0.45
CA VAL A 373 0.80 3.54 -0.93
C VAL A 373 0.42 4.78 -1.73
N GLY A 374 -0.56 4.69 -2.62
CA GLY A 374 -1.08 5.84 -3.36
C GLY A 374 -2.12 5.44 -4.39
N ILE A 375 -2.39 6.33 -5.34
CA ILE A 375 -3.11 5.99 -6.57
C ILE A 375 -2.14 6.00 -7.75
N SER A 376 -2.51 5.32 -8.83
CA SER A 376 -1.73 5.32 -10.06
C SER A 376 -1.78 6.69 -10.76
N GLU A 377 -0.75 7.00 -11.55
CA GLU A 377 -0.59 8.31 -12.18
C GLU A 377 -1.76 8.69 -13.09
N SER A 378 -2.43 7.69 -13.66
CA SER A 378 -3.62 7.83 -14.50
C SER A 378 -4.77 8.58 -13.81
N ALA A 379 -4.84 8.56 -12.48
CA ALA A 379 -5.89 9.22 -11.70
C ALA A 379 -5.52 10.59 -11.12
N TYR A 380 -4.27 11.04 -11.27
CA TYR A 380 -3.81 12.26 -10.60
C TYR A 380 -4.60 13.49 -11.02
N HIS A 381 -4.94 13.59 -12.30
CA HIS A 381 -5.74 14.71 -12.82
C HIS A 381 -7.14 14.75 -12.18
N TYR A 382 -7.87 13.63 -12.11
CA TYR A 382 -9.18 13.59 -11.46
C TYR A 382 -9.13 14.06 -10.01
N LEU A 383 -8.11 13.62 -9.27
CA LEU A 383 -7.94 14.00 -7.88
C LEU A 383 -7.58 15.47 -7.72
N ILE A 384 -6.64 15.98 -8.53
CA ILE A 384 -6.20 17.39 -8.50
C ILE A 384 -7.36 18.31 -8.88
N ASP A 385 -8.10 17.98 -9.93
CA ASP A 385 -9.24 18.77 -10.39
C ASP A 385 -10.37 18.79 -9.35
N ALA A 386 -10.69 17.64 -8.75
CA ALA A 386 -11.64 17.55 -7.65
C ALA A 386 -11.23 18.45 -6.47
N PHE A 387 -9.96 18.34 -6.05
CA PHE A 387 -9.44 19.14 -4.94
C PHE A 387 -9.47 20.64 -5.24
N ASN A 388 -9.04 21.04 -6.44
CA ASN A 388 -9.00 22.43 -6.86
C ASN A 388 -10.39 23.03 -7.02
N LEU A 389 -11.38 22.25 -7.48
CA LEU A 389 -12.77 22.69 -7.58
C LEU A 389 -13.43 22.91 -6.21
N ALA A 390 -12.98 22.16 -5.19
CA ALA A 390 -13.41 22.34 -3.82
C ALA A 390 -12.83 23.61 -3.17
N GLN A 391 -11.69 24.12 -3.66
CA GLN A 391 -11.08 25.33 -3.11
C GLN A 391 -11.82 26.60 -3.54
N THR A 392 -12.05 27.50 -2.59
CA THR A 392 -12.54 28.86 -2.86
C THR A 392 -11.42 29.87 -3.04
N ASP A 393 -10.24 29.58 -2.49
CA ASP A 393 -9.05 30.43 -2.55
C ASP A 393 -8.02 29.80 -3.51
N GLU A 394 -7.62 30.59 -4.52
CA GLU A 394 -6.61 30.19 -5.51
C GLU A 394 -5.27 29.79 -4.88
N THR A 395 -4.89 30.39 -3.74
CA THR A 395 -3.63 30.07 -3.05
C THR A 395 -3.62 28.67 -2.43
N ASN A 396 -4.79 28.06 -2.26
CA ASN A 396 -4.92 26.69 -1.77
C ASN A 396 -4.95 25.64 -2.88
N LYS A 397 -5.03 26.05 -4.15
CA LYS A 397 -4.97 25.11 -5.27
C LYS A 397 -3.59 24.50 -5.41
N VAL A 398 -3.56 23.31 -5.99
CA VAL A 398 -2.36 22.49 -6.18
C VAL A 398 -2.22 22.12 -7.64
N SER A 399 -0.98 21.90 -8.09
CA SER A 399 -0.68 21.49 -9.47
C SER A 399 -0.05 20.11 -9.55
N THR A 400 0.37 19.53 -8.43
CA THR A 400 1.03 18.22 -8.38
C THR A 400 0.38 17.30 -7.36
N TYR A 401 0.54 15.99 -7.58
CA TYR A 401 0.06 14.96 -6.64
C TYR A 401 0.69 15.11 -5.27
N ASP A 402 2.00 15.40 -5.19
CA ASP A 402 2.68 15.58 -3.91
C ASP A 402 2.14 16.77 -3.12
N GLN A 403 1.91 17.92 -3.78
CA GLN A 403 1.29 19.07 -3.13
C GLN A 403 -0.11 18.74 -2.61
N LEU A 404 -0.89 18.00 -3.40
CA LEU A 404 -2.21 17.53 -3.00
C LEU A 404 -2.13 16.62 -1.77
N VAL A 405 -1.23 15.63 -1.76
CA VAL A 405 -1.04 14.73 -0.62
C VAL A 405 -0.73 15.53 0.64
N GLN A 406 0.19 16.50 0.58
CA GLN A 406 0.54 17.33 1.74
C GLN A 406 -0.63 18.15 2.29
N LYS A 407 -1.57 18.56 1.42
CA LYS A 407 -2.81 19.24 1.85
C LYS A 407 -3.83 18.24 2.41
N MET A 408 -4.04 17.11 1.74
CA MET A 408 -5.06 16.12 2.10
C MET A 408 -4.78 15.43 3.43
N ILE A 409 -3.52 15.14 3.76
CA ILE A 409 -3.17 14.56 5.08
C ILE A 409 -3.55 15.48 6.25
N GLN A 410 -3.79 16.77 5.98
CA GLN A 410 -4.24 17.73 6.98
C GLN A 410 -5.76 17.86 7.08
N ASP A 411 -6.51 17.32 6.11
CA ASP A 411 -7.97 17.38 6.05
C ASP A 411 -8.60 16.68 7.27
N PRO A 412 -9.62 17.27 7.92
CA PRO A 412 -10.24 16.66 9.10
C PRO A 412 -10.86 15.28 8.83
N LEU A 413 -11.45 15.07 7.65
CA LEU A 413 -12.05 13.80 7.27
C LEU A 413 -10.96 12.77 6.99
N PHE A 414 -9.86 13.15 6.32
CA PHE A 414 -8.70 12.27 6.18
C PHE A 414 -8.12 11.86 7.54
N LYS A 415 -7.91 12.82 8.46
CA LYS A 415 -7.38 12.57 9.81
C LYS A 415 -8.26 11.62 10.63
N SER A 416 -9.55 11.56 10.32
CA SER A 416 -10.47 10.65 10.98
C SER A 416 -10.15 9.16 10.70
N LEU A 417 -9.40 8.84 9.63
CA LEU A 417 -8.83 7.50 9.37
C LEU A 417 -7.83 7.02 10.43
N ASN A 418 -7.50 7.84 11.42
CA ASN A 418 -6.63 7.47 12.56
C ASN A 418 -7.35 7.57 13.91
N GLN A 419 -8.65 7.84 13.91
CA GLN A 419 -9.44 7.99 15.14
C GLN A 419 -10.20 6.71 15.44
N ASP A 420 -10.42 6.44 16.73
CA ASP A 420 -11.33 5.37 17.11
C ASP A 420 -12.77 5.71 16.67
N PRO A 421 -13.57 4.69 16.31
CA PRO A 421 -14.95 4.88 15.88
C PRO A 421 -15.80 5.40 17.04
N LYS A 422 -16.73 6.31 16.72
CA LYS A 422 -17.76 6.77 17.66
C LYS A 422 -18.96 5.83 17.71
N ILE A 423 -18.72 4.51 17.78
CA ILE A 423 -19.78 3.53 17.99
C ILE A 423 -19.71 3.05 19.43
N ASP A 424 -20.81 3.16 20.17
CA ASP A 424 -20.89 2.59 21.51
C ASP A 424 -21.07 1.07 21.46
N GLY A 425 -20.42 0.35 22.38
CA GLY A 425 -20.63 -1.09 22.56
C GLY A 425 -20.04 -1.99 21.47
N TYR A 426 -19.08 -1.52 20.67
CA TYR A 426 -18.34 -2.41 19.76
C TYR A 426 -17.47 -3.41 20.53
N ILE A 427 -17.28 -4.58 19.92
CA ILE A 427 -16.40 -5.62 20.41
C ILE A 427 -15.02 -5.43 19.78
N ASN A 428 -13.98 -5.29 20.60
CA ASN A 428 -12.60 -5.37 20.11
C ASN A 428 -12.21 -6.85 19.94
N PRO A 429 -11.98 -7.34 18.72
CA PRO A 429 -11.69 -8.74 18.45
C PRO A 429 -10.39 -9.23 19.08
N LYS A 430 -9.44 -8.33 19.39
CA LYS A 430 -8.26 -8.70 20.19
C LYS A 430 -8.63 -9.19 21.60
N ASN A 431 -9.74 -8.70 22.16
CA ASN A 431 -10.26 -9.17 23.44
C ASN A 431 -10.96 -10.54 23.33
N LEU A 432 -11.30 -10.97 22.11
CA LEU A 432 -11.90 -12.29 21.83
C LEU A 432 -10.87 -13.32 21.33
N ALA A 433 -9.83 -12.89 20.63
CA ALA A 433 -8.80 -13.73 20.01
C ALA A 433 -7.92 -14.47 21.04
N ASN A 434 -7.88 -13.99 22.30
CA ASN A 434 -7.28 -14.74 23.40
C ASN A 434 -8.08 -16.00 23.79
N ALA A 435 -9.30 -16.20 23.26
CA ALA A 435 -10.17 -17.32 23.63
C ALA A 435 -10.39 -18.36 22.53
N ARG A 436 -10.43 -17.99 21.23
CA ARG A 436 -10.65 -18.92 20.09
C ARG A 436 -10.02 -18.35 18.82
N GLY A 437 -9.40 -19.22 18.00
CA GLY A 437 -8.47 -18.88 16.93
C GLY A 437 -8.93 -17.90 15.83
N ASN A 438 -7.93 -17.47 15.06
CA ASN A 438 -7.96 -16.72 13.80
C ASN A 438 -9.01 -15.59 13.65
N GLU A 439 -8.56 -14.34 13.59
CA GLU A 439 -9.41 -13.15 13.38
C GLU A 439 -10.35 -13.28 12.15
N GLY A 440 -9.96 -14.06 11.13
CA GLY A 440 -10.77 -14.35 9.94
C GLY A 440 -12.04 -15.16 10.21
N GLU A 441 -12.03 -16.09 11.17
CA GLU A 441 -13.22 -16.84 11.57
C GLU A 441 -14.23 -15.93 12.28
N LEU A 442 -13.72 -14.96 13.05
CA LEU A 442 -14.56 -14.01 13.75
C LEU A 442 -15.37 -13.14 12.79
N ILE A 443 -14.97 -12.92 11.54
CA ILE A 443 -15.62 -11.97 10.60
C ILE A 443 -16.33 -12.62 9.43
N ASN A 444 -16.42 -13.94 9.41
CA ASN A 444 -17.19 -14.66 8.40
C ASN A 444 -18.70 -14.33 8.51
N GLY A 445 -19.35 -14.05 7.39
CA GLY A 445 -20.78 -13.70 7.33
C GLY A 445 -21.17 -12.32 7.89
N LYS A 446 -20.19 -11.46 8.21
CA LYS A 446 -20.45 -10.06 8.63
C LYS A 446 -20.35 -9.10 7.45
N THR A 447 -21.15 -8.04 7.48
CA THR A 447 -21.08 -6.95 6.49
C THR A 447 -20.20 -5.82 7.01
N ILE A 448 -19.55 -5.10 6.09
CA ILE A 448 -18.80 -3.89 6.44
C ILE A 448 -19.81 -2.78 6.73
N SER A 449 -19.61 -2.05 7.82
CA SER A 449 -20.36 -0.83 8.12
C SER A 449 -19.50 0.37 7.72
N PRO A 450 -19.92 1.19 6.75
CA PRO A 450 -19.19 2.39 6.34
C PRO A 450 -19.35 3.55 7.34
N GLU A 451 -20.09 3.36 8.43
CA GLU A 451 -20.47 4.43 9.37
C GLU A 451 -19.30 4.95 10.25
N VAL A 452 -18.06 4.48 10.03
CA VAL A 452 -16.94 4.81 10.91
C VAL A 452 -15.65 5.19 10.22
N ASN A 453 -14.95 6.06 10.93
CA ASN A 453 -13.64 6.54 10.58
C ASN A 453 -12.59 5.78 11.40
N GLY A 454 -11.47 5.39 10.77
CA GLY A 454 -10.25 4.96 11.44
C GLY A 454 -10.13 3.49 11.83
N GLY A 455 -10.57 2.61 10.93
CA GLY A 455 -10.38 1.16 10.99
C GLY A 455 -11.56 0.47 10.32
N THR A 456 -11.68 -0.84 10.48
CA THR A 456 -12.82 -1.58 9.92
C THR A 456 -13.81 -1.94 11.00
N ILE A 457 -15.08 -1.59 10.80
CA ILE A 457 -16.19 -2.16 11.55
C ILE A 457 -16.95 -3.18 10.74
N TYR A 458 -17.12 -4.34 11.36
CA TYR A 458 -17.99 -5.38 10.87
C TYR A 458 -19.28 -5.42 11.68
N LYS A 459 -20.42 -5.45 10.98
CA LYS A 459 -21.73 -5.68 11.56
C LYS A 459 -22.13 -7.14 11.38
N ALA A 460 -22.37 -7.83 12.48
CA ALA A 460 -22.91 -9.18 12.46
C ALA A 460 -24.42 -9.17 12.22
N ALA A 461 -24.97 -10.30 11.75
CA ALA A 461 -26.42 -10.46 11.52
C ALA A 461 -27.26 -10.22 12.79
N ASN A 462 -26.69 -10.45 13.98
CA ASN A 462 -27.32 -10.18 15.27
C ASN A 462 -27.22 -8.70 15.70
N GLY A 463 -26.71 -7.80 14.85
CA GLY A 463 -26.55 -6.37 15.12
C GLY A 463 -25.29 -5.97 15.88
N SER A 464 -24.43 -6.91 16.29
CA SER A 464 -23.19 -6.60 17.01
C SER A 464 -22.12 -5.99 16.08
N TYR A 465 -21.38 -4.99 16.58
CA TYR A 465 -20.28 -4.35 15.88
C TYR A 465 -18.92 -4.86 16.36
N TYR A 466 -18.00 -5.09 15.43
CA TYR A 466 -16.64 -5.55 15.70
C TYR A 466 -15.66 -4.57 15.08
N TYR A 467 -14.89 -3.87 15.91
CA TYR A 467 -13.95 -2.85 15.47
C TYR A 467 -12.53 -3.37 15.45
N TYR A 468 -11.89 -3.24 14.30
CA TYR A 468 -10.48 -3.54 14.13
C TYR A 468 -9.71 -2.22 13.91
N PRO A 469 -8.86 -1.83 14.89
CA PRO A 469 -8.11 -0.59 14.77
C PRO A 469 -7.03 -0.69 13.69
N VAL A 470 -6.68 0.47 13.14
CA VAL A 470 -5.50 0.61 12.27
C VAL A 470 -4.26 0.15 13.03
N ALA A 471 -3.38 -0.58 12.35
CA ALA A 471 -2.07 -0.92 12.91
C ALA A 471 -1.30 0.38 13.26
N LYS A 472 -0.44 0.30 14.28
CA LYS A 472 0.47 1.38 14.67
C LYS A 472 1.90 1.00 14.34
N SER A 473 2.73 1.99 14.05
CA SER A 473 4.17 1.75 13.89
C SER A 473 4.79 1.61 15.28
N THR A 474 5.50 0.52 15.56
CA THR A 474 6.02 0.22 16.90
C THR A 474 7.43 -0.36 16.90
N TYR A 475 8.18 -0.11 17.97
CA TYR A 475 9.44 -0.81 18.20
C TYR A 475 9.16 -2.27 18.57
N THR A 476 9.85 -3.21 17.93
CA THR A 476 9.81 -4.64 18.26
C THR A 476 11.08 -5.09 19.00
N ALA A 477 12.09 -4.23 19.06
CA ALA A 477 13.34 -4.46 19.77
C ALA A 477 13.87 -3.17 20.41
N GLN A 478 14.84 -3.32 21.33
CA GLN A 478 15.52 -2.20 21.99
C GLN A 478 16.62 -1.55 21.12
N ASN A 479 17.06 -2.23 20.06
CA ASN A 479 18.05 -1.75 19.11
C ASN A 479 17.80 -2.34 17.71
N ALA A 480 18.44 -1.74 16.70
CA ALA A 480 18.48 -2.26 15.34
C ALA A 480 19.75 -3.08 15.12
N SER A 481 19.65 -4.24 14.46
CA SER A 481 20.82 -5.03 14.11
C SER A 481 21.66 -4.39 13.00
N THR A 482 22.99 -4.52 13.08
CA THR A 482 23.96 -4.14 12.02
C THR A 482 24.40 -5.32 11.16
N ILE A 483 23.88 -6.53 11.42
CA ILE A 483 24.48 -7.77 10.91
C ILE A 483 24.49 -7.85 9.38
N PHE A 484 23.45 -7.34 8.72
CA PHE A 484 23.38 -7.34 7.26
C PHE A 484 24.40 -6.39 6.63
N LYS A 485 24.62 -5.21 7.23
CA LYS A 485 25.71 -4.30 6.84
C LYS A 485 27.06 -5.00 6.93
N GLU A 486 27.33 -5.65 8.06
CA GLU A 486 28.61 -6.33 8.27
C GLU A 486 28.86 -7.44 7.26
N ILE A 487 27.82 -8.17 6.87
CA ILE A 487 27.89 -9.21 5.83
C ILE A 487 28.11 -8.58 4.45
N TRP A 488 27.37 -7.51 4.14
CA TRP A 488 27.47 -6.79 2.88
C TRP A 488 28.86 -6.19 2.65
N ASP A 489 29.44 -5.57 3.69
CA ASP A 489 30.78 -4.97 3.64
C ASP A 489 31.90 -6.03 3.51
N LYS A 490 31.65 -7.25 4.01
CA LYS A 490 32.61 -8.38 3.90
C LYS A 490 32.58 -9.07 2.54
N ALA A 491 31.53 -8.88 1.74
CA ALA A 491 31.43 -9.42 0.40
C ALA A 491 32.48 -8.77 -0.52
N LYS A 492 33.33 -9.58 -1.15
CA LYS A 492 34.56 -9.09 -1.80
C LYS A 492 34.34 -8.55 -3.20
N ASN A 493 33.23 -8.91 -3.84
CA ASN A 493 32.90 -8.56 -5.21
C ASN A 493 31.36 -8.53 -5.40
N ASP A 494 30.93 -8.15 -6.60
CA ASP A 494 29.50 -8.07 -6.94
C ASP A 494 28.82 -9.45 -6.89
N ASP A 495 29.50 -10.52 -7.28
CA ASP A 495 28.92 -11.87 -7.25
C ASP A 495 28.63 -12.32 -5.82
N ASP A 496 29.52 -12.04 -4.86
CA ASP A 496 29.27 -12.29 -3.43
C ASP A 496 28.04 -11.51 -2.96
N LYS A 497 27.89 -10.25 -3.38
CA LYS A 497 26.75 -9.39 -3.02
C LYS A 497 25.43 -9.87 -3.64
N ARG A 498 25.44 -10.33 -4.90
CA ARG A 498 24.26 -10.92 -5.59
C ARG A 498 23.67 -12.11 -4.85
N ARG A 499 24.49 -12.82 -4.05
CA ARG A 499 24.04 -13.97 -3.26
C ARG A 499 23.24 -13.59 -2.02
N LEU A 500 23.26 -12.33 -1.58
CA LEU A 500 22.83 -11.98 -0.22
C LEU A 500 21.32 -11.78 -0.05
N VAL A 501 20.60 -11.33 -1.08
CA VAL A 501 19.15 -11.08 -0.99
C VAL A 501 18.37 -12.21 -1.66
N GLY A 502 17.31 -12.68 -0.99
CA GLY A 502 16.40 -13.70 -1.48
C GLY A 502 14.95 -13.41 -1.18
N LEU A 503 14.06 -13.85 -2.07
CA LEU A 503 12.61 -13.71 -1.96
C LEU A 503 11.96 -15.07 -1.68
N ILE A 504 11.19 -15.18 -0.60
CA ILE A 504 10.35 -16.36 -0.31
C ILE A 504 8.90 -16.01 -0.64
N LEU A 505 8.30 -16.72 -1.59
CA LEU A 505 6.92 -16.43 -2.03
C LEU A 505 5.88 -16.77 -0.95
N SER A 506 4.72 -16.13 -1.05
CA SER A 506 3.69 -16.08 -0.02
C SER A 506 3.06 -17.42 0.34
N PHE A 507 2.96 -18.35 -0.61
CA PHE A 507 2.26 -19.63 -0.46
C PHE A 507 2.75 -20.68 -1.46
N ALA A 508 2.36 -21.94 -1.23
CA ALA A 508 2.77 -23.08 -2.02
C ALA A 508 2.21 -23.01 -3.45
N GLY A 509 3.09 -23.20 -4.44
CA GLY A 509 2.72 -23.09 -5.85
C GLY A 509 2.57 -21.64 -6.36
N ALA A 510 2.90 -20.63 -5.55
CA ALA A 510 2.98 -19.25 -6.02
C ALA A 510 3.98 -19.13 -7.19
N ASN A 511 3.62 -18.33 -8.19
CA ASN A 511 4.48 -17.98 -9.31
C ASN A 511 5.07 -16.59 -9.08
N VAL A 512 6.37 -16.41 -9.37
CA VAL A 512 7.00 -15.09 -9.27
C VAL A 512 6.46 -14.11 -10.32
N LYS A 513 6.01 -14.61 -11.48
CA LYS A 513 5.45 -13.80 -12.57
C LYS A 513 3.91 -13.78 -12.46
N ASP A 514 3.43 -13.19 -11.38
CA ASP A 514 2.01 -13.12 -11.01
C ASP A 514 1.36 -11.77 -11.35
N GLY A 515 2.10 -10.79 -11.89
CA GLY A 515 1.63 -9.42 -12.07
C GLY A 515 1.28 -8.72 -10.74
N GLY A 516 1.66 -9.31 -9.61
CA GLY A 516 1.18 -8.99 -8.27
C GLY A 516 2.32 -8.88 -7.26
N TYR A 517 2.11 -9.45 -6.07
CA TYR A 517 3.02 -9.26 -4.93
C TYR A 517 4.38 -9.88 -5.16
N SER A 518 4.43 -11.03 -5.82
CA SER A 518 5.67 -11.75 -6.05
C SER A 518 6.55 -11.02 -7.05
N GLU A 519 5.95 -10.61 -8.17
CA GLU A 519 6.64 -9.90 -9.25
C GLU A 519 7.16 -8.55 -8.77
N ILE A 520 6.32 -7.74 -8.11
CA ILE A 520 6.74 -6.43 -7.59
C ILE A 520 7.79 -6.56 -6.50
N SER A 521 7.75 -7.63 -5.70
CA SER A 521 8.79 -7.86 -4.69
C SER A 521 10.13 -8.16 -5.35
N TYR A 522 10.13 -8.92 -6.43
CA TYR A 522 11.31 -9.17 -7.24
C TYR A 522 11.83 -7.89 -7.91
N ASP A 523 10.94 -7.08 -8.46
CA ASP A 523 11.29 -5.78 -9.07
C ASP A 523 11.89 -4.80 -8.05
N GLY A 524 11.40 -4.80 -6.81
CA GLY A 524 12.01 -4.04 -5.71
C GLY A 524 13.44 -4.46 -5.40
N MET A 525 13.70 -5.77 -5.40
CA MET A 525 15.05 -6.33 -5.24
C MET A 525 15.95 -5.97 -6.43
N LEU A 526 15.44 -6.01 -7.66
CA LEU A 526 16.11 -5.52 -8.87
C LEU A 526 16.51 -4.04 -8.73
N GLY A 527 15.58 -3.19 -8.29
CA GLY A 527 15.80 -1.77 -8.07
C GLY A 527 16.88 -1.49 -7.02
N PHE A 528 16.85 -2.22 -5.90
CA PHE A 528 17.89 -2.19 -4.88
C PHE A 528 19.27 -2.52 -5.45
N TYR A 529 19.44 -3.67 -6.12
CA TYR A 529 20.75 -4.04 -6.67
C TYR A 529 21.25 -3.02 -7.72
N ALA A 530 20.35 -2.51 -8.57
CA ALA A 530 20.69 -1.51 -9.57
C ALA A 530 21.24 -0.22 -8.95
N LYS A 531 20.70 0.24 -7.80
CA LYS A 531 21.22 1.40 -7.05
C LYS A 531 22.65 1.22 -6.56
N HIS A 532 23.05 -0.03 -6.29
CA HIS A 532 24.42 -0.40 -5.88
C HIS A 532 25.31 -0.78 -7.07
N GLY A 533 24.87 -0.54 -8.32
CA GLY A 533 25.62 -0.86 -9.53
C GLY A 533 25.67 -2.35 -9.88
N ILE A 534 24.89 -3.18 -9.17
CA ILE A 534 24.89 -4.64 -9.31
C ILE A 534 23.72 -5.05 -10.22
N LYS A 535 24.00 -5.93 -11.18
CA LYS A 535 22.98 -6.48 -12.09
C LYS A 535 22.57 -7.87 -11.64
N ILE A 536 21.26 -8.11 -11.54
CA ILE A 536 20.66 -9.46 -11.40
C ILE A 536 19.71 -9.70 -12.60
N PRO A 537 19.41 -10.96 -12.97
CA PRO A 537 18.52 -11.26 -14.09
C PRO A 537 17.11 -10.66 -13.92
N LYS A 538 16.43 -10.41 -15.03
CA LYS A 538 14.99 -10.08 -15.05
C LYS A 538 14.16 -11.38 -15.12
N LEU A 539 12.87 -11.29 -14.78
CA LEU A 539 11.89 -12.39 -14.88
C LEU A 539 11.44 -12.72 -16.30
#